data_AF-A0A8T4JBE7-F1
#
_entry.id   AF-A0A8T4JBE7-F1
#
_cell.length_a   1.000
_cell.length_b   1.000
_cell.length_c   1.000
_cell.angle_alpha   90.00
_cell.angle_beta   90.00
_cell.angle_gamma   90.00
#
_symmetry.space_group_name_H-M   'P 1'
#
loop_
_entity.id
_entity.type
_entity.pdbx_description
1 polymer ?
#
loop_
_entity_poly.entity_id
_entity_poly.type
_entity_poly.pdbx_seq_one_letter_code
_entity_poly.pdbx_strand_id
1 'polypeptide(L)'
;MPEPLTIERIQNMQSQGLTNNQIIQSLQRDGYKSSQIFEALNQLAIQPTAPGMGQALPGPGAPSTIRPSEVPSAPPQALNNPPARSAPMAMPPAAPPLGPPGAMGGTSDEELIEAIIDEKWNDLLEDINKIIAWKDRTSQQMDAFDQQLKDMKEQFDRLHQAVVGKVGEYDQHILQVGAEVKAMEKVFSKVLPAFTENVAELQRVATTIKSAAAARTAPKKTAKK
;
A
#
# COMPACT_ATOMS: atom_id res chain seq x y z
N MET A 1 20.58 -23.78 -9.73
CA MET A 1 20.43 -23.19 -8.39
C MET A 1 19.80 -21.81 -8.58
N PRO A 2 18.77 -21.42 -7.83
CA PRO A 2 18.22 -20.07 -7.91
C PRO A 2 19.26 -19.04 -7.43
N GLU A 3 19.35 -17.89 -8.11
CA GLU A 3 20.26 -16.81 -7.77
C GLU A 3 19.97 -16.25 -6.38
N PRO A 4 20.97 -15.80 -5.60
CA PRO A 4 20.74 -15.21 -4.29
C PRO A 4 19.81 -14.00 -4.40
N LEU A 5 18.82 -13.94 -3.52
CA LEU A 5 17.87 -12.85 -3.48
C LEU A 5 18.61 -11.53 -3.20
N THR A 6 18.65 -10.62 -4.17
CA THR A 6 19.29 -9.31 -4.00
C THR A 6 18.30 -8.28 -3.49
N ILE A 7 18.78 -7.39 -2.62
CA ILE A 7 18.02 -6.24 -2.11
C ILE A 7 17.52 -5.37 -3.29
N GLU A 8 18.32 -5.26 -4.35
CA GLU A 8 18.02 -4.52 -5.57
C GLU A 8 16.78 -5.07 -6.31
N ARG A 9 16.58 -6.39 -6.31
CA ARG A 9 15.42 -7.04 -6.92
C ARG A 9 14.13 -6.63 -6.21
N ILE A 10 14.14 -6.58 -4.88
CA ILE A 10 13.00 -6.15 -4.06
C ILE A 10 12.76 -4.64 -4.25
N GLN A 11 13.82 -3.84 -4.27
CA GLN A 11 13.73 -2.39 -4.50
C GLN A 11 13.13 -2.08 -5.88
N ASN A 12 13.48 -2.85 -6.91
CA ASN A 12 12.90 -2.71 -8.24
C ASN A 12 11.41 -3.08 -8.28
N MET A 13 10.98 -4.09 -7.50
CA MET A 13 9.56 -4.39 -7.38
C MET A 13 8.80 -3.32 -6.57
N GLN A 14 9.43 -2.74 -5.56
CA GLN A 14 8.84 -1.61 -4.83
C GLN A 14 8.73 -0.34 -5.68
N SER A 15 9.73 -0.04 -6.53
CA SER A 15 9.66 1.11 -7.43
C SER A 15 8.61 0.95 -8.53
N GLN A 16 8.24 -0.29 -8.87
CA GLN A 16 7.09 -0.63 -9.72
C GLN A 16 5.74 -0.50 -8.99
N GLY A 17 5.72 -0.10 -7.71
CA GLY A 17 4.50 0.08 -6.92
C GLY A 17 3.91 -1.21 -6.35
N LEU A 18 4.63 -2.34 -6.40
CA LEU A 18 4.17 -3.56 -5.76
C LEU A 18 4.27 -3.44 -4.23
N THR A 19 3.23 -3.92 -3.56
CA THR A 19 3.19 -4.01 -2.10
C THR A 19 4.08 -5.15 -1.59
N ASN A 20 4.58 -5.05 -0.35
CA ASN A 20 5.43 -6.08 0.25
C ASN A 20 4.79 -7.48 0.20
N ASN A 21 3.46 -7.59 0.36
CA ASN A 21 2.75 -8.86 0.25
C ASN A 21 2.78 -9.43 -1.18
N GLN A 22 2.64 -8.59 -2.21
CA GLN A 22 2.73 -9.01 -3.61
C GLN A 22 4.16 -9.44 -3.98
N ILE A 23 5.16 -8.74 -3.45
CA ILE A 23 6.57 -9.08 -3.61
C ILE A 23 6.86 -10.45 -2.98
N ILE A 24 6.34 -10.71 -1.79
CA ILE A 24 6.48 -12.01 -1.11
C ILE A 24 5.86 -13.14 -1.96
N GLN A 25 4.65 -12.96 -2.50
CA GLN A 25 4.01 -13.97 -3.34
C GLN A 25 4.77 -14.21 -4.64
N SER A 26 5.29 -13.16 -5.28
CA SER A 26 6.11 -13.30 -6.49
C SER A 26 7.40 -14.06 -6.21
N LEU A 27 8.10 -13.72 -5.12
CA LEU A 27 9.37 -14.35 -4.76
C LEU A 27 9.19 -15.80 -4.28
N GLN A 28 8.09 -16.11 -3.59
CA GLN A 28 7.76 -17.50 -3.25
C GLN A 28 7.50 -18.34 -4.51
N ARG A 29 6.83 -17.77 -5.53
CA ARG A 29 6.63 -18.42 -6.84
C ARG A 29 7.95 -18.65 -7.57
N ASP A 30 8.89 -17.74 -7.41
CA ASP A 30 10.25 -17.84 -7.96
C ASP A 30 11.15 -18.82 -7.16
N GLY A 31 10.61 -19.45 -6.10
CA GLY A 31 11.26 -20.51 -5.33
C GLY A 31 12.09 -20.02 -4.13
N TYR A 32 11.98 -18.75 -3.77
CA TYR A 32 12.68 -18.19 -2.60
C TYR A 32 12.00 -18.61 -1.29
N LYS A 33 12.82 -18.87 -0.27
CA LYS A 33 12.33 -19.22 1.08
C LYS A 33 11.82 -17.97 1.79
N SER A 34 10.73 -18.11 2.54
CA SER A 34 10.10 -16.98 3.24
C SER A 34 11.08 -16.25 4.17
N SER A 35 11.97 -16.98 4.86
CA SER A 35 12.99 -16.37 5.72
C SER A 35 13.93 -15.43 4.98
N GLN A 36 14.39 -15.82 3.79
CA GLN A 36 15.28 -15.00 2.95
C GLN A 36 14.56 -13.75 2.44
N ILE A 37 13.28 -13.88 2.10
CA ILE A 37 12.44 -12.77 1.64
C ILE A 37 12.23 -11.75 2.77
N PHE A 38 11.87 -12.21 3.97
CA PHE A 38 11.65 -11.34 5.12
C PHE A 38 12.94 -10.65 5.57
N GLU A 39 14.07 -11.36 5.56
CA GLU A 39 15.37 -10.79 5.91
C GLU A 39 15.76 -9.66 4.95
N ALA A 40 15.60 -9.86 3.64
CA ALA A 40 15.91 -8.86 2.63
C ALA A 40 14.94 -7.66 2.65
N LEU A 41 13.65 -7.88 2.91
CA LEU A 41 12.67 -6.81 3.09
C LEU A 41 12.95 -5.97 4.34
N ASN A 42 13.34 -6.60 5.44
CA ASN A 42 13.66 -5.90 6.67
C ASN A 42 14.97 -5.10 6.52
N GLN A 43 15.97 -5.65 5.81
CA GLN A 43 17.18 -4.90 5.47
C GLN A 43 16.89 -3.66 4.61
N LEU A 44 15.95 -3.75 3.66
CA LEU A 44 15.53 -2.62 2.84
C LEU A 44 14.78 -1.55 3.65
N ALA A 45 13.94 -1.96 4.62
CA ALA A 45 13.22 -1.03 5.49
C ALA A 45 14.13 -0.32 6.51
N ILE A 46 15.20 -0.98 6.94
CA ILE A 46 16.18 -0.46 7.91
C ILE A 46 17.22 0.46 7.22
N GLN A 47 17.32 0.43 5.89
CA GLN A 47 18.20 1.34 5.14
C GLN A 47 17.38 2.57 4.69
N PRO A 48 17.42 3.69 5.43
CA PRO A 48 16.72 4.89 5.02
C PRO A 48 17.52 5.48 3.86
N THR A 49 16.95 5.39 2.66
CA THR A 49 17.41 6.16 1.51
C THR A 49 17.41 7.65 1.87
N ALA A 50 18.61 8.21 2.00
CA ALA A 50 18.85 9.63 2.22
C ALA A 50 18.56 10.43 0.92
N PRO A 51 18.56 11.78 0.94
CA PRO A 51 17.37 12.59 0.78
C PRO A 51 17.34 13.36 -0.55
N GLY A 52 16.17 13.53 -1.17
CA GLY A 52 16.06 14.43 -2.32
C GLY A 52 14.69 14.48 -2.96
N MET A 53 14.07 15.66 -2.89
CA MET A 53 12.84 16.12 -3.55
C MET A 53 11.51 15.69 -2.90
N GLY A 54 10.99 16.61 -2.10
CA GLY A 54 9.62 16.59 -1.64
C GLY A 54 8.63 17.12 -2.67
N GLN A 55 7.37 16.77 -2.47
CA GLN A 55 6.26 17.72 -2.54
C GLN A 55 5.08 17.17 -1.73
N ALA A 56 4.25 18.08 -1.25
CA ALA A 56 3.53 17.98 0.00
C ALA A 56 2.03 17.63 -0.14
N LEU A 57 1.52 16.90 0.88
CA LEU A 57 0.19 16.97 1.55
C LEU A 57 -1.10 16.53 0.80
N PRO A 58 -2.21 16.17 1.52
CA PRO A 58 -2.37 15.90 2.96
C PRO A 58 -3.05 14.56 3.30
N GLY A 59 -2.72 13.98 4.46
CA GLY A 59 -3.47 12.89 5.10
C GLY A 59 -3.80 13.28 6.55
N PRO A 60 -5.07 13.19 7.00
CA PRO A 60 -5.47 13.48 8.37
C PRO A 60 -5.33 12.24 9.27
N GLY A 61 -4.94 12.46 10.53
CA GLY A 61 -5.11 11.48 11.61
C GLY A 61 -3.80 11.02 12.24
N ALA A 62 -3.38 11.72 13.31
CA ALA A 62 -2.36 11.26 14.24
C ALA A 62 -2.79 9.94 14.95
N PRO A 63 -1.86 9.20 15.56
CA PRO A 63 -1.62 9.48 16.97
C PRO A 63 -0.14 9.62 17.35
N SER A 64 0.00 10.26 18.50
CA SER A 64 1.18 10.84 19.10
C SER A 64 2.33 9.88 19.39
N THR A 65 3.53 10.43 19.17
CA THR A 65 4.78 10.19 19.86
C THR A 65 4.60 9.85 21.35
N ILE A 66 5.12 8.68 21.78
CA ILE A 66 5.45 8.41 23.19
C ILE A 66 6.93 8.04 23.27
N ARG A 67 7.61 8.73 24.18
CA ARG A 67 9.02 8.64 24.55
C ARG A 67 9.38 7.23 25.09
N PRO A 68 10.66 6.83 25.09
CA PRO A 68 11.10 5.66 25.84
C PRO A 68 11.14 6.01 27.34
N SER A 69 10.31 5.32 28.13
CA SER A 69 10.38 5.34 29.60
C SER A 69 10.89 3.99 30.09
N GLU A 70 12.08 4.06 30.68
CA GLU A 70 12.61 3.34 31.83
C GLU A 70 11.87 2.08 32.30
N VAL A 71 12.62 0.98 32.24
CA VAL A 71 12.36 -0.32 32.89
C VAL A 71 12.46 -0.21 34.42
N PRO A 72 11.40 -0.55 35.19
CA PRO A 72 11.52 -0.82 36.61
C PRO A 72 12.04 -2.24 36.84
N SER A 73 13.14 -2.33 37.59
CA SER A 73 13.80 -3.56 38.02
C SER A 73 12.92 -4.36 38.99
N ALA A 74 12.76 -5.66 38.75
CA ALA A 74 12.17 -6.60 39.70
C ALA A 74 13.19 -6.98 40.81
N PRO A 75 12.77 -7.16 42.07
CA PRO A 75 13.66 -7.52 43.17
C PRO A 75 14.02 -9.02 43.19
N PRO A 76 15.23 -9.39 43.65
CA PRO A 76 15.67 -10.78 43.78
C PRO A 76 14.99 -11.48 44.97
N GLN A 77 14.37 -12.63 44.72
CA GLN A 77 13.90 -13.51 45.78
C GLN A 77 15.09 -14.16 46.50
N ALA A 78 15.17 -13.87 47.79
CA ALA A 78 16.18 -14.35 48.71
C ALA A 78 15.89 -15.79 49.17
N LEU A 79 16.98 -16.54 49.23
CA LEU A 79 17.21 -17.83 49.89
C LEU A 79 16.49 -17.91 51.25
N ASN A 80 15.53 -18.82 51.40
CA ASN A 80 14.95 -19.17 52.70
C ASN A 80 15.61 -20.44 53.23
N ASN A 81 16.56 -20.25 54.15
CA ASN A 81 17.29 -21.28 54.85
C ASN A 81 16.71 -21.39 56.28
N PRO A 82 16.28 -22.56 56.78
CA PRO A 82 15.82 -22.68 58.17
C PRO A 82 17.00 -22.77 59.17
N PRO A 83 16.90 -22.15 60.36
CA PRO A 83 17.99 -22.06 61.32
C PRO A 83 18.19 -23.31 62.18
N ALA A 84 19.46 -23.57 62.48
CA ALA A 84 19.96 -24.59 63.40
C ALA A 84 19.54 -24.33 64.85
N ARG A 85 19.08 -25.38 65.53
CA ARG A 85 18.99 -25.47 67.00
C ARG A 85 19.97 -26.52 67.50
N SER A 86 20.77 -26.11 68.48
CA SER A 86 21.76 -26.89 69.21
C SER A 86 21.13 -27.68 70.37
N ALA A 87 21.56 -28.94 70.56
CA ALA A 87 21.67 -29.61 71.85
C ALA A 87 22.59 -30.87 71.71
N PRO A 88 23.37 -31.26 72.74
CA PRO A 88 24.47 -32.21 72.60
C PRO A 88 24.13 -33.67 72.97
N MET A 89 24.87 -34.58 72.32
CA MET A 89 25.30 -35.97 72.63
C MET A 89 24.45 -36.91 73.51
N ALA A 90 24.15 -38.11 72.96
CA ALA A 90 24.55 -39.42 73.50
C ALA A 90 24.31 -40.57 72.46
N MET A 91 25.24 -41.51 72.39
CA MET A 91 25.29 -42.75 71.57
C MET A 91 24.82 -43.97 72.43
N PRO A 92 24.71 -45.27 71.99
CA PRO A 92 24.95 -45.95 70.69
C PRO A 92 23.84 -47.03 70.35
N PRO A 93 24.08 -48.23 69.74
CA PRO A 93 23.56 -48.64 68.43
C PRO A 93 22.63 -49.91 68.41
N ALA A 94 21.91 -50.15 67.30
CA ALA A 94 21.43 -51.49 66.92
C ALA A 94 20.96 -51.57 65.44
N ALA A 95 21.69 -52.33 64.62
CA ALA A 95 21.14 -53.10 63.47
C ALA A 95 20.55 -54.43 64.01
N PRO A 96 19.83 -55.33 63.27
CA PRO A 96 19.67 -55.54 61.80
C PRO A 96 18.18 -55.89 61.44
N PRO A 97 17.77 -56.64 60.37
CA PRO A 97 18.45 -57.11 59.14
C PRO A 97 17.72 -56.78 57.81
N LEU A 98 18.40 -57.16 56.73
CA LEU A 98 17.98 -57.13 55.33
C LEU A 98 16.62 -57.81 55.06
N GLY A 99 15.77 -57.15 54.26
CA GLY A 99 14.70 -57.74 53.47
C GLY A 99 15.15 -57.98 52.01
N PRO A 100 14.53 -58.95 51.31
CA PRO A 100 15.08 -59.56 50.09
C PRO A 100 15.09 -58.62 48.87
N PRO A 101 16.08 -58.77 47.96
CA PRO A 101 16.08 -58.12 46.66
C PRO A 101 15.11 -58.88 45.75
N GLY A 102 13.91 -58.34 45.57
CA GLY A 102 12.93 -58.89 44.65
C GLY A 102 11.98 -57.80 44.19
N ALA A 103 11.93 -57.60 42.87
CA ALA A 103 11.13 -56.62 42.12
C ALA A 103 11.75 -55.22 41.92
N MET A 104 12.92 -55.16 41.28
CA MET A 104 13.26 -54.04 40.39
C MET A 104 13.46 -54.63 38.99
N GLY A 105 12.55 -54.35 38.06
CA GLY A 105 12.70 -54.80 36.67
C GLY A 105 11.41 -54.84 35.85
N GLY A 106 10.48 -53.90 36.05
CA GLY A 106 9.29 -53.78 35.21
C GLY A 106 8.63 -52.40 35.25
N THR A 107 8.55 -51.78 36.43
CA THR A 107 7.80 -50.52 36.61
C THR A 107 8.51 -49.28 36.06
N SER A 108 9.84 -49.30 35.93
CA SER A 108 10.59 -48.10 35.52
C SER A 108 10.47 -47.79 34.03
N ASP A 109 10.14 -48.77 33.19
CA ASP A 109 9.97 -48.55 31.76
C ASP A 109 8.50 -48.21 31.44
N GLU A 110 7.54 -48.80 32.17
CA GLU A 110 6.10 -48.54 32.01
C GLU A 110 5.70 -47.14 32.51
N GLU A 111 6.22 -46.70 33.67
CA GLU A 111 6.01 -45.33 34.17
C GLU A 111 6.66 -44.28 33.27
N LEU A 112 7.82 -44.61 32.67
CA LEU A 112 8.50 -43.71 31.73
C LEU A 112 7.72 -43.62 30.41
N ILE A 113 7.12 -44.72 29.95
CA ILE A 113 6.26 -44.76 28.76
C ILE A 113 4.96 -43.98 29.02
N GLU A 114 4.30 -44.15 30.17
CA GLU A 114 3.09 -43.38 30.50
C GLU A 114 3.38 -41.87 30.60
N ALA A 115 4.47 -41.47 31.26
CA ALA A 115 4.86 -40.07 31.36
C ALA A 115 5.17 -39.45 29.98
N ILE A 116 5.85 -40.19 29.09
CA ILE A 116 6.14 -39.73 27.72
C ILE A 116 4.85 -39.63 26.88
N ILE A 117 3.91 -40.56 27.04
CA ILE A 117 2.63 -40.51 26.32
C ILE A 117 1.80 -39.31 26.78
N ASP A 118 1.71 -39.03 28.07
CA ASP A 118 0.96 -37.88 28.60
C ASP A 118 1.58 -36.55 28.20
N GLU A 119 2.92 -36.43 28.21
CA GLU A 119 3.62 -35.24 27.71
C GLU A 119 3.30 -35.00 26.23
N LYS A 120 3.43 -36.04 25.39
CA LYS A 120 3.16 -35.93 23.95
C LYS A 120 1.69 -35.69 23.63
N TRP A 121 0.78 -36.22 24.45
CA TRP A 121 -0.66 -35.98 24.31
C TRP A 121 -1.02 -34.54 24.65
N ASN A 122 -0.42 -33.97 25.69
CA ASN A 122 -0.61 -32.56 26.04
C ASN A 122 -0.02 -31.62 24.99
N ASP A 123 1.18 -31.90 24.46
CA ASP A 123 1.76 -31.15 23.34
C ASP A 123 0.82 -31.17 22.12
N LEU A 124 0.26 -32.34 21.79
CA LEU A 124 -0.67 -32.51 20.67
C LEU A 124 -1.96 -31.72 20.88
N LEU A 125 -2.52 -31.75 22.09
CA LEU A 125 -3.70 -30.95 22.46
C LEU A 125 -3.43 -29.46 22.33
N GLU A 126 -2.25 -29.00 22.74
CA GLU A 126 -1.84 -27.61 22.58
C GLU A 126 -1.78 -27.20 21.11
N ASP A 127 -1.19 -28.03 20.25
CA ASP A 127 -1.09 -27.76 18.82
C ASP A 127 -2.44 -27.82 18.10
N ILE A 128 -3.34 -28.73 18.50
CA ILE A 128 -4.72 -28.74 18.00
C ILE A 128 -5.44 -27.44 18.35
N ASN A 129 -5.28 -26.94 19.58
CA ASN A 129 -5.87 -25.66 19.97
C ASN A 129 -5.31 -24.48 19.16
N LYS A 130 -4.00 -24.48 18.85
CA LYS A 130 -3.40 -23.48 17.94
C LYS A 130 -4.00 -23.57 16.54
N ILE A 131 -4.22 -24.78 16.02
CA ILE A 131 -4.84 -24.99 14.70
C ILE A 131 -6.28 -24.49 14.69
N ILE A 132 -7.07 -24.74 15.74
CA ILE A 132 -8.44 -24.24 15.85
C ILE A 132 -8.44 -22.71 15.86
N ALA A 133 -7.59 -22.07 16.67
CA ALA A 133 -7.47 -20.61 16.71
C ALA A 133 -7.03 -20.03 15.35
N TRP A 134 -6.11 -20.70 14.67
CA TRP A 134 -5.69 -20.30 13.33
C TRP A 134 -6.81 -20.47 12.28
N LYS A 135 -7.56 -21.58 12.35
CA LYS A 135 -8.73 -21.81 11.50
C LYS A 135 -9.77 -20.71 11.70
N ASP A 136 -10.11 -20.39 12.94
CA ASP A 136 -11.11 -19.36 13.25
C ASP A 136 -10.66 -17.98 12.76
N ARG A 137 -9.40 -17.62 12.96
CA ARG A 137 -8.83 -16.38 12.40
C ARG A 137 -8.88 -16.36 10.87
N THR A 138 -8.58 -17.48 10.23
CA THR A 138 -8.59 -17.59 8.75
C THR A 138 -10.01 -17.51 8.21
N SER A 139 -10.98 -18.16 8.87
CA SER A 139 -12.40 -18.05 8.52
C SER A 139 -12.89 -16.61 8.62
N GLN A 140 -12.56 -15.90 9.71
CA GLN A 140 -12.91 -14.49 9.86
C GLN A 140 -12.28 -13.60 8.77
N GLN A 141 -11.03 -13.87 8.39
CA GLN A 141 -10.38 -13.15 7.29
C GLN A 141 -11.03 -13.45 5.94
N MET A 142 -11.44 -14.69 5.71
CA MET A 142 -12.15 -15.10 4.49
C MET A 142 -13.49 -14.38 4.38
N ASP A 143 -14.24 -14.29 5.48
CA ASP A 143 -15.52 -13.57 5.52
C ASP A 143 -15.34 -12.08 5.26
N ALA A 144 -14.31 -11.46 5.85
CA ALA A 144 -13.97 -10.06 5.59
C ALA A 144 -13.57 -9.84 4.12
N PHE A 145 -12.84 -10.77 3.52
CA PHE A 145 -12.44 -10.71 2.12
C PHE A 145 -13.63 -10.85 1.17
N ASP A 146 -14.57 -11.76 1.47
CA ASP A 146 -15.81 -11.90 0.70
C ASP A 146 -16.65 -10.62 0.74
N GLN A 147 -16.75 -9.98 1.92
CA GLN A 147 -17.43 -8.69 2.04
C GLN A 147 -16.72 -7.60 1.24
N GLN A 148 -15.39 -7.51 1.32
CA GLN A 148 -14.63 -6.54 0.53
C GLN A 148 -14.77 -6.76 -0.98
N LEU A 149 -14.82 -8.01 -1.44
CA LEU A 149 -15.06 -8.33 -2.85
C LEU A 149 -16.45 -7.89 -3.31
N LYS A 150 -17.48 -8.09 -2.47
CA LYS A 150 -18.84 -7.62 -2.75
C LYS A 150 -18.88 -6.10 -2.84
N ASP A 151 -18.30 -5.40 -1.87
CA ASP A 151 -18.25 -3.93 -1.85
C ASP A 151 -17.49 -3.39 -3.06
N MET A 152 -16.36 -4.00 -3.42
CA MET A 152 -15.57 -3.65 -4.60
C MET A 152 -16.37 -3.87 -5.89
N LYS A 153 -17.12 -4.98 -5.98
CA LYS A 153 -17.99 -5.23 -7.12
C LYS A 153 -19.07 -4.15 -7.26
N GLU A 154 -19.71 -3.76 -6.16
CA GLU A 154 -20.70 -2.69 -6.21
C GLU A 154 -20.08 -1.33 -6.58
N GLN A 155 -18.89 -1.01 -6.05
CA GLN A 155 -18.17 0.21 -6.43
C GLN A 155 -17.79 0.21 -7.90
N PHE A 156 -17.36 -0.94 -8.44
CA PHE A 156 -17.08 -1.10 -9.87
C PHE A 156 -18.33 -0.91 -10.72
N ASP A 157 -19.46 -1.52 -10.32
CA ASP A 157 -20.72 -1.38 -11.04
C ASP A 157 -21.20 0.09 -11.04
N ARG A 158 -21.08 0.79 -9.90
CA ARG A 158 -21.34 2.24 -9.78
C ARG A 158 -20.41 3.07 -10.67
N LEU A 159 -19.11 2.77 -10.67
CA LEU A 159 -18.13 3.47 -11.50
C LEU A 159 -18.41 3.24 -12.99
N HIS A 160 -18.70 2.00 -13.38
CA HIS A 160 -19.03 1.66 -14.77
C HIS A 160 -20.24 2.45 -15.24
N GLN A 161 -21.30 2.52 -14.43
CA GLN A 161 -22.48 3.30 -14.75
C GLN A 161 -22.19 4.81 -14.84
N ALA A 162 -21.37 5.35 -13.94
CA ALA A 162 -20.95 6.75 -13.98
C ALA A 162 -20.10 7.07 -15.22
N VAL A 163 -19.18 6.17 -15.60
CA VAL A 163 -18.32 6.32 -16.78
C VAL A 163 -19.16 6.26 -18.05
N VAL A 164 -20.06 5.29 -18.18
CA VAL A 164 -20.96 5.19 -19.34
C VAL A 164 -21.83 6.44 -19.46
N GLY A 165 -22.36 6.94 -18.34
CA GLY A 165 -23.11 8.20 -18.31
C GLY A 165 -22.27 9.39 -18.77
N LYS A 166 -21.04 9.53 -18.25
CA LYS A 166 -20.12 10.62 -18.65
C LYS A 166 -19.69 10.53 -20.11
N VAL A 167 -19.48 9.34 -20.65
CA VAL A 167 -19.15 9.15 -22.06
C VAL A 167 -20.35 9.52 -22.94
N GLY A 168 -21.57 9.15 -22.55
CA GLY A 168 -22.79 9.57 -23.25
C GLY A 168 -22.99 11.09 -23.24
N GLU A 169 -22.81 11.74 -22.09
CA GLU A 169 -22.81 13.21 -21.97
C GLU A 169 -21.74 13.85 -22.87
N TYR A 170 -20.54 13.27 -22.89
CA TYR A 170 -19.44 13.77 -23.71
C TYR A 170 -19.72 13.66 -25.22
N ASP A 171 -20.29 12.54 -25.67
CA ASP A 171 -20.72 12.35 -27.06
C ASP A 171 -21.77 13.40 -27.45
N GLN A 172 -22.77 13.62 -26.59
CA GLN A 172 -23.78 14.64 -26.83
C GLN A 172 -23.18 16.05 -26.89
N HIS A 173 -22.24 16.38 -26.00
CA HIS A 173 -21.51 17.65 -26.03
C HIS A 173 -20.69 17.80 -27.32
N ILE A 174 -20.01 16.75 -27.79
CA ILE A 174 -19.27 16.79 -29.07
C ILE A 174 -20.22 17.05 -30.23
N LEU A 175 -21.39 16.41 -30.27
CA LEU A 175 -22.39 16.62 -31.31
C LEU A 175 -22.91 18.07 -31.30
N GLN A 176 -23.17 18.62 -30.11
CA GLN A 176 -23.57 20.02 -29.96
C GLN A 176 -22.48 20.98 -30.43
N VAL A 177 -21.23 20.77 -29.99
CA VAL A 177 -20.09 21.57 -30.44
C VAL A 177 -19.91 21.46 -31.95
N GLY A 178 -20.10 20.28 -32.54
CA GLY A 178 -20.07 20.09 -33.98
C GLY A 178 -21.13 20.94 -34.72
N ALA A 179 -22.34 21.03 -34.17
CA ALA A 179 -23.39 21.88 -34.71
C ALA A 179 -23.06 23.39 -34.58
N GLU A 180 -22.52 23.81 -33.43
CA GLU A 180 -22.09 25.19 -33.19
C GLU A 180 -20.92 25.59 -34.10
N VAL A 181 -19.92 24.71 -34.25
CA VAL A 181 -18.78 24.91 -35.16
C VAL A 181 -19.27 25.04 -36.60
N LYS A 182 -20.24 24.22 -37.04
CA LYS A 182 -20.83 24.32 -38.37
C LYS A 182 -21.63 25.61 -38.57
N ALA A 183 -22.32 26.08 -37.54
CA ALA A 183 -22.99 27.37 -37.58
C ALA A 183 -21.97 28.51 -37.68
N MET A 184 -20.88 28.45 -36.91
CA MET A 184 -19.78 29.40 -36.96
C MET A 184 -19.08 29.40 -38.32
N GLU A 185 -18.84 28.22 -38.91
CA GLU A 185 -18.31 28.08 -40.27
C GLU A 185 -19.20 28.82 -41.28
N LYS A 186 -20.53 28.62 -41.19
CA LYS A 186 -21.49 29.31 -42.06
C LYS A 186 -21.51 30.82 -41.85
N VAL A 187 -21.34 31.29 -40.62
CA VAL A 187 -21.19 32.73 -40.33
C VAL A 187 -19.90 33.26 -40.94
N PHE A 188 -18.76 32.58 -40.76
CA PHE A 188 -17.49 32.96 -41.39
C PHE A 188 -17.59 33.00 -42.92
N SER A 189 -18.24 32.02 -43.55
CA SER A 189 -18.46 32.01 -45.01
C SER A 189 -19.26 33.22 -45.49
N LYS A 190 -20.13 33.79 -44.65
CA LYS A 190 -20.91 35.00 -44.98
C LYS A 190 -20.17 36.29 -44.64
N VAL A 191 -19.41 36.30 -43.54
CA VAL A 191 -18.68 37.48 -43.07
C VAL A 191 -17.44 37.75 -43.90
N LEU A 192 -16.67 36.73 -44.30
CA LEU A 192 -15.43 36.92 -45.07
C LEU A 192 -15.64 37.70 -46.39
N PRO A 193 -16.66 37.39 -47.21
CA PRO A 193 -16.96 38.18 -48.40
C PRO A 193 -17.36 39.62 -48.07
N ALA A 194 -18.28 39.81 -47.12
CA ALA A 194 -18.74 41.13 -46.71
C ALA A 194 -17.58 42.00 -46.16
N PHE A 195 -16.66 41.41 -45.40
CA PHE A 195 -15.49 42.11 -44.89
C PHE A 195 -14.54 42.51 -46.02
N THR A 196 -14.34 41.63 -47.00
CA THR A 196 -13.49 41.90 -48.17
C THR A 196 -14.09 43.01 -49.05
N GLU A 197 -15.40 42.99 -49.25
CA GLU A 197 -16.13 44.01 -50.01
C GLU A 197 -16.07 45.37 -49.30
N ASN A 198 -16.32 45.41 -47.99
CA ASN A 198 -16.23 46.63 -47.19
C ASN A 198 -14.80 47.22 -47.20
N VAL A 199 -13.75 46.40 -47.11
CA VAL A 199 -12.36 46.86 -47.19
C VAL A 199 -12.05 47.40 -48.59
N ALA A 200 -12.55 46.77 -49.65
CA ALA A 200 -12.40 47.26 -51.02
C ALA A 200 -13.12 48.61 -51.24
N GLU A 201 -14.31 48.78 -50.67
CA GLU A 201 -15.04 50.06 -50.70
C GLU A 201 -14.30 51.16 -49.93
N LEU A 202 -13.81 50.86 -48.72
CA LEU A 202 -12.96 51.78 -47.94
C LEU A 202 -11.72 52.22 -48.73
N GLN A 203 -11.07 51.29 -49.43
CA GLN A 203 -9.91 51.60 -50.26
C GLN A 203 -10.29 52.50 -51.44
N ARG A 204 -11.44 52.28 -52.09
CA ARG A 204 -11.97 53.16 -53.13
C ARG A 204 -12.28 54.56 -52.61
N VAL A 205 -12.99 54.68 -51.50
CA VAL A 205 -13.33 55.97 -50.87
C VAL A 205 -12.07 56.75 -50.51
N ALA A 206 -11.08 56.08 -49.90
CA ALA A 206 -9.79 56.69 -49.58
C ALA A 206 -9.07 57.19 -50.84
N THR A 207 -9.11 56.42 -51.93
CA THR A 207 -8.49 56.80 -53.20
C THR A 207 -9.18 58.01 -53.83
N THR A 208 -10.52 58.05 -53.80
CA THR A 208 -11.31 59.19 -54.31
C THR A 208 -11.09 60.46 -53.50
N ILE A 209 -10.99 60.36 -52.17
CA ILE A 209 -10.66 61.50 -51.31
C ILE A 209 -9.25 62.00 -51.63
N LYS A 210 -8.28 61.09 -51.80
CA LYS A 210 -6.90 61.43 -52.15
C LYS A 210 -6.81 62.12 -53.52
N SER A 211 -7.54 61.65 -54.53
CA SER A 211 -7.53 62.25 -55.87
C SER A 211 -8.27 63.59 -55.90
N ALA A 212 -9.39 63.74 -55.19
CA ALA A 212 -10.10 65.01 -55.05
C ALA A 212 -9.27 66.07 -54.31
N ALA A 213 -8.52 65.66 -53.27
CA ALA A 213 -7.56 66.52 -52.59
C ALA A 213 -6.44 66.97 -53.54
N ALA A 214 -5.87 66.06 -54.33
CA ALA A 214 -4.83 66.37 -55.31
C ALA A 214 -5.32 67.32 -56.43
N ALA A 215 -6.55 67.15 -56.91
CA ALA A 215 -7.15 68.01 -57.93
C ALA A 215 -7.41 69.44 -57.41
N ARG A 216 -7.73 69.60 -56.12
CA ARG A 216 -7.87 70.92 -55.49
C ARG A 216 -6.54 71.66 -55.34
N THR A 217 -5.42 70.94 -55.26
CA THR A 217 -4.07 71.52 -55.15
C THR A 217 -3.39 71.74 -56.50
N ALA A 218 -3.96 71.29 -57.62
CA ALA A 218 -3.38 71.45 -58.95
C ALA A 218 -3.56 72.90 -59.47
N PRO A 219 -2.49 73.58 -59.95
CA PRO A 219 -2.59 74.95 -60.43
C PRO A 219 -3.42 74.99 -61.73
N LYS A 220 -4.46 75.83 -61.76
CA LYS A 220 -5.23 76.11 -62.99
C LYS A 220 -4.27 76.62 -64.06
N LYS A 221 -3.93 75.78 -65.04
CA LYS A 221 -3.25 76.23 -66.27
C LYS A 221 -4.14 77.27 -66.93
N THR A 222 -3.73 78.52 -66.85
CA THR A 222 -4.30 79.65 -67.57
C THR A 222 -4.20 79.36 -69.07
N ALA A 223 -5.34 79.04 -69.69
CA ALA A 223 -5.49 79.14 -71.13
C ALA A 223 -5.35 80.61 -71.51
N LYS A 224 -4.30 80.95 -72.29
CA LYS A 224 -4.20 82.23 -72.97
C LYS A 224 -4.01 81.98 -74.46
N LYS A 225 -4.84 82.74 -75.17
CA LYS A 225 -5.12 82.86 -76.60
C LYS A 225 -3.86 83.17 -77.42
#